data_AF-A0A7X2JCC6-F1
#
_entry.id   AF-A0A7X2JCC6-F1
#
_cell.length_a   1.000
_cell.length_b   1.000
_cell.length_c   1.000
_cell.angle_alpha   90.00
_cell.angle_beta   90.00
_cell.angle_gamma   90.00
#
_symmetry.space_group_name_H-M   'P 1'
#
loop_
_entity.id
_entity.type
_entity.pdbx_description
1 polymer ?
#
loop_
_entity_poly.entity_id
_entity_poly.type
_entity_poly.pdbx_seq_one_letter_code
_entity_poly.pdbx_strand_id
1 'polypeptide(L)'
;MFYVVTGGSGSGKSAFAEDLICRNYHVPGSDHPAGSLLYIATMVPYGEETRSKIRRHRDMRMYKGFSTIECYTGLGALTEKGGQLYEDASDSLKSQGKPCVLLECMSNLVANEMYEPGGAGNDAVASVLAGIEMLKNRCRHLVVVTNEICSESTEDTSEMALYKKMLAEINRGMAATADGVVEVVYGMPVFVKGQNPARREQEENVMQKGTKKQKNTSSVSLKMVIGGAFQGKRKFAEQTYGNIQWADGADCPEEALYTCGGIFHFEEYIKRRMKKGDNLDGLVHSIAERSPGLVVVSREIGYGLVPVDAFEREYREKTGRICTELAALASRVDRVICGIGVPLKGDKQA
;
A
#
# COMPACT_ATOMS: atom_id res chain seq x y z
N MET A 1 -16.86 -2.02 -10.91
CA MET A 1 -15.73 -1.07 -10.84
C MET A 1 -14.42 -1.83 -10.96
N PHE A 2 -13.38 -1.21 -11.50
CA PHE A 2 -12.02 -1.76 -11.54
C PHE A 2 -11.01 -0.74 -11.02
N TYR A 3 -10.33 -1.06 -9.91
CA TYR A 3 -9.30 -0.20 -9.32
C TYR A 3 -7.96 -0.90 -9.24
N VAL A 4 -6.89 -0.14 -9.49
CA VAL A 4 -5.51 -0.57 -9.26
C VAL A 4 -4.96 0.18 -8.06
N VAL A 5 -4.49 -0.55 -7.06
CA VAL A 5 -3.86 0.00 -5.86
C VAL A 5 -2.37 -0.33 -5.93
N THR A 6 -1.53 0.70 -5.95
CA THR A 6 -0.07 0.59 -5.95
C THR A 6 0.54 1.26 -4.73
N GLY A 7 1.82 1.02 -4.48
CA GLY A 7 2.59 1.65 -3.40
C GLY A 7 3.81 0.85 -3.01
N GLY A 8 4.71 1.49 -2.26
CA GLY A 8 5.93 0.86 -1.77
C GLY A 8 5.69 -0.27 -0.77
N SER A 9 6.76 -0.95 -0.36
CA SER A 9 6.73 -1.93 0.73
C SER A 9 6.28 -1.28 2.05
N GLY A 10 5.46 -1.99 2.82
CA GLY A 10 4.96 -1.51 4.12
C GLY A 10 4.06 -0.27 4.07
N SER A 11 3.62 0.19 2.89
CA SER A 11 2.85 1.42 2.69
C SER A 11 1.38 1.37 3.14
N GLY A 12 0.84 0.21 3.51
CA GLY A 12 -0.58 0.05 3.86
C GLY A 12 -1.52 -0.23 2.67
N LYS A 13 -0.99 -0.48 1.47
CA LYS A 13 -1.79 -0.77 0.26
C LYS A 13 -2.82 -1.90 0.41
N SER A 14 -2.47 -2.99 1.08
CA SER A 14 -3.37 -4.14 1.31
C SER A 14 -4.57 -3.74 2.15
N ALA A 15 -4.34 -3.07 3.29
CA ALA A 15 -5.41 -2.59 4.17
C ALA A 15 -6.35 -1.60 3.44
N PHE A 16 -5.79 -0.67 2.67
CA PHE A 16 -6.59 0.25 1.85
C PHE A 16 -7.42 -0.49 0.78
N ALA A 17 -6.82 -1.46 0.08
CA ALA A 17 -7.50 -2.23 -0.96
C ALA A 17 -8.65 -3.09 -0.39
N GLU A 18 -8.43 -3.71 0.77
CA GLU A 18 -9.47 -4.43 1.52
C GLU A 18 -10.62 -3.51 1.91
N ASP A 19 -10.35 -2.34 2.48
CA ASP A 19 -11.39 -1.41 2.88
C ASP A 19 -12.15 -0.85 1.67
N LEU A 20 -11.45 -0.60 0.55
CA LEU A 20 -12.04 -0.14 -0.69
C LEU A 20 -13.03 -1.17 -1.25
N ILE A 21 -12.66 -2.44 -1.34
CA ILE A 21 -13.57 -3.49 -1.84
C ILE A 21 -14.70 -3.75 -0.86
N CYS A 22 -14.45 -3.75 0.46
CA CYS A 22 -15.47 -4.00 1.48
C CYS A 22 -16.57 -2.93 1.50
N ARG A 23 -16.22 -1.65 1.26
CA ARG A 23 -17.22 -0.56 1.16
C ARG A 23 -18.14 -0.73 -0.05
N ASN A 24 -17.60 -1.24 -1.16
CA ASN A 24 -18.38 -1.51 -2.37
C ASN A 24 -19.17 -2.82 -2.29
N TYR A 25 -18.76 -3.72 -1.39
CA TYR A 25 -19.49 -4.93 -1.05
C TYR A 25 -20.70 -4.64 -0.14
N HIS A 26 -20.55 -3.85 0.93
CA HIS A 26 -21.61 -3.62 1.93
C HIS A 26 -22.58 -2.48 1.58
N VAL A 27 -23.11 -2.43 0.35
CA VAL A 27 -24.07 -1.37 -0.02
C VAL A 27 -25.34 -1.48 0.85
N PRO A 28 -25.82 -0.40 1.50
CA PRO A 28 -27.02 -0.45 2.32
C PRO A 28 -28.24 -0.91 1.52
N GLY A 29 -28.95 -1.93 2.01
CA GLY A 29 -30.16 -2.48 1.38
C GLY A 29 -29.91 -3.64 0.40
N SER A 30 -28.68 -4.10 0.23
CA SER A 30 -28.38 -5.34 -0.49
C SER A 30 -27.95 -6.46 0.47
N ASP A 31 -28.80 -7.48 0.60
CA ASP A 31 -28.41 -8.76 1.20
C ASP A 31 -27.46 -9.48 0.25
N HIS A 32 -26.17 -9.49 0.58
CA HIS A 32 -25.17 -10.22 -0.19
C HIS A 32 -24.97 -11.63 0.37
N PRO A 33 -25.07 -12.67 -0.48
CA PRO A 33 -24.85 -14.03 -0.03
C PRO A 33 -23.40 -14.22 0.46
N ALA A 34 -23.25 -14.99 1.53
CA ALA A 34 -21.95 -15.36 2.07
C ALA A 34 -21.08 -16.00 0.96
N GLY A 35 -19.82 -15.56 0.84
CA GLY A 35 -18.88 -16.05 -0.17
C GLY A 35 -18.80 -15.22 -1.46
N SER A 36 -19.57 -14.14 -1.58
CA SER A 36 -19.49 -13.22 -2.74
C SER A 36 -18.39 -12.16 -2.62
N LEU A 37 -17.59 -12.16 -1.54
CA LEU A 37 -16.38 -11.35 -1.38
C LEU A 37 -15.15 -12.27 -1.40
N LEU A 38 -14.34 -12.16 -2.46
CA LEU A 38 -13.24 -13.07 -2.75
C LEU A 38 -11.89 -12.38 -2.65
N TYR A 39 -10.92 -13.09 -2.09
CA TYR A 39 -9.51 -12.72 -2.08
C TYR A 39 -8.72 -13.73 -2.89
N ILE A 40 -8.12 -13.32 -4.01
CA ILE A 40 -7.20 -14.12 -4.79
C ILE A 40 -5.77 -13.85 -4.30
N ALA A 41 -5.16 -14.84 -3.66
CA ALA A 41 -3.80 -14.77 -3.10
C ALA A 41 -2.79 -15.39 -4.07
N THR A 42 -1.80 -14.59 -4.48
CA THR A 42 -0.77 -14.99 -5.46
C THR A 42 0.59 -15.32 -4.83
N MET A 43 0.72 -15.16 -3.52
CA MET A 43 1.96 -15.43 -2.79
C MET A 43 2.13 -16.93 -2.52
N VAL A 44 3.17 -17.56 -3.08
CA VAL A 44 3.48 -18.97 -2.83
C VAL A 44 4.06 -19.14 -1.41
N PRO A 45 3.61 -20.12 -0.59
CA PRO A 45 4.00 -20.26 0.82
C PRO A 45 5.40 -20.87 1.04
N TYR A 46 6.43 -20.31 0.40
CA TYR A 46 7.83 -20.76 0.54
C TYR A 46 8.51 -20.14 1.77
N GLY A 47 9.01 -20.98 2.68
CA GLY A 47 9.75 -20.57 3.88
C GLY A 47 8.89 -19.98 5.00
N GLU A 48 9.49 -19.82 6.19
CA GLU A 48 8.78 -19.33 7.38
C GLU A 48 8.43 -17.83 7.31
N GLU A 49 9.26 -17.02 6.67
CA GLU A 49 9.02 -15.58 6.46
C GLU A 49 7.69 -15.38 5.74
N THR A 50 7.53 -16.05 4.59
CA THR A 50 6.33 -15.95 3.75
C THR A 50 5.10 -16.53 4.43
N ARG A 51 5.23 -17.66 5.13
CA ARG A 51 4.13 -18.22 5.94
C ARG A 51 3.67 -17.23 7.02
N SER A 52 4.59 -16.51 7.64
CA SER A 52 4.26 -15.48 8.64
C SER A 52 3.56 -14.28 8.01
N LYS A 53 3.97 -13.86 6.80
CA LYS A 53 3.25 -12.84 6.00
C LYS A 53 1.84 -13.28 5.65
N ILE A 54 1.67 -14.52 5.18
CA ILE A 54 0.36 -15.09 4.85
C ILE A 54 -0.55 -15.14 6.09
N ARG A 55 -0.04 -15.59 7.24
CA ARG A 55 -0.78 -15.57 8.52
C ARG A 55 -1.27 -14.17 8.85
N ARG A 56 -0.37 -13.18 8.82
CA ARG A 56 -0.73 -11.77 9.06
C ARG A 56 -1.82 -11.26 8.11
N HIS A 57 -1.75 -11.58 6.81
CA HIS A 57 -2.78 -11.18 5.85
C HIS A 57 -4.12 -11.86 6.12
N ARG A 58 -4.11 -13.13 6.54
CA ARG A 58 -5.34 -13.83 6.96
C ARG A 58 -5.93 -13.20 8.22
N ASP A 59 -5.10 -12.84 9.20
CA ASP A 59 -5.54 -12.18 10.43
C ASP A 59 -6.18 -10.80 10.15
N MET A 60 -5.57 -9.98 9.28
CA MET A 60 -6.08 -8.66 8.89
C MET A 60 -7.51 -8.71 8.31
N ARG A 61 -7.88 -9.83 7.69
CA ARG A 61 -9.16 -9.99 7.00
C ARG A 61 -10.12 -11.01 7.63
N MET A 62 -9.74 -11.64 8.75
CA MET A 62 -10.51 -12.70 9.42
C MET A 62 -11.97 -12.31 9.66
N TYR A 63 -12.20 -11.04 10.01
CA TYR A 63 -13.53 -10.50 10.34
C TYR A 63 -14.20 -9.76 9.16
N LYS A 64 -13.55 -9.69 8.00
CA LYS A 64 -14.04 -8.92 6.83
C LYS A 64 -14.88 -9.75 5.87
N GLY A 65 -15.01 -11.06 6.08
CA GLY A 65 -15.89 -11.93 5.30
C GLY A 65 -15.31 -12.43 3.97
N PHE A 66 -13.98 -12.36 3.78
CA PHE A 66 -13.34 -12.86 2.57
C PHE A 66 -13.29 -14.39 2.50
N SER A 67 -13.68 -14.96 1.36
CA SER A 67 -13.29 -16.31 0.96
C SER A 67 -11.98 -16.24 0.15
N THR A 68 -11.03 -17.13 0.45
CA THR A 68 -9.68 -17.09 -0.16
C THR A 68 -9.56 -18.11 -1.29
N ILE A 69 -9.05 -17.66 -2.43
CA ILE A 69 -8.62 -18.49 -3.55
C ILE A 69 -7.11 -18.36 -3.68
N GLU A 70 -6.38 -19.46 -3.62
CA GLU A 70 -4.94 -19.48 -3.89
C GLU A 70 -4.72 -19.68 -5.39
N CYS A 71 -4.09 -18.72 -6.06
CA CYS A 71 -3.83 -18.76 -7.50
C CYS A 71 -2.46 -18.15 -7.76
N TYR A 72 -1.47 -19.02 -7.96
CA TYR A 72 -0.07 -18.63 -8.06
C TYR A 72 0.36 -18.33 -9.49
N THR A 73 -0.21 -19.03 -10.48
CA THR A 73 -0.03 -18.82 -11.92
C THR A 73 -1.37 -19.08 -12.63
N GLY A 74 -1.45 -18.76 -13.92
CA GLY A 74 -2.56 -19.13 -14.79
C GLY A 74 -3.87 -18.46 -14.39
N LEU A 75 -3.86 -17.15 -14.13
CA LEU A 75 -5.01 -16.39 -13.61
C LEU A 75 -6.31 -16.62 -14.41
N GLY A 76 -6.20 -16.77 -15.74
CA GLY A 76 -7.33 -17.05 -16.64
C GLY A 76 -8.09 -18.34 -16.28
N ALA A 77 -7.38 -19.38 -15.82
CA ALA A 77 -7.96 -20.69 -15.50
C ALA A 77 -9.04 -20.61 -14.41
N LEU A 78 -9.02 -19.58 -13.54
CA LEU A 78 -10.09 -19.36 -12.57
C LEU A 78 -11.45 -19.12 -13.23
N THR A 79 -11.47 -18.57 -14.44
CA THR A 79 -12.68 -18.13 -15.15
C THR A 79 -13.05 -19.01 -16.34
N GLU A 80 -12.21 -19.99 -16.68
CA GLU A 80 -12.44 -20.99 -17.74
C GLU A 80 -13.33 -22.13 -17.25
N LYS A 81 -13.81 -22.98 -18.16
CA LYS A 81 -14.71 -24.08 -17.82
C LYS A 81 -14.11 -24.99 -16.75
N GLY A 82 -14.79 -25.12 -15.61
CA GLY A 82 -14.32 -25.88 -14.44
C GLY A 82 -13.49 -25.06 -13.43
N GLY A 83 -13.22 -23.79 -13.72
CA GLY A 83 -12.60 -22.84 -12.80
C GLY A 83 -13.54 -22.38 -11.69
N GLN A 84 -12.99 -21.92 -10.57
CA GLN A 84 -13.76 -21.52 -9.38
C GLN A 84 -14.66 -20.28 -9.58
N LEU A 85 -14.39 -19.49 -10.63
CA LEU A 85 -15.17 -18.32 -11.05
C LEU A 85 -15.82 -18.53 -12.41
N TYR A 86 -15.92 -19.78 -12.85
CA TYR A 86 -16.70 -20.15 -14.01
C TYR A 86 -18.18 -20.07 -13.70
N GLU A 87 -18.95 -19.48 -14.61
CA GLU A 87 -20.41 -19.53 -14.58
C GLU A 87 -20.88 -20.21 -15.87
N ASP A 88 -21.52 -21.38 -15.73
CA ASP A 88 -22.23 -22.02 -16.85
C ASP A 88 -23.54 -21.28 -17.15
N ALA A 89 -23.98 -21.29 -18.41
CA ALA A 89 -25.24 -20.64 -18.81
C ALA A 89 -26.49 -21.19 -18.08
N SER A 90 -26.37 -22.39 -17.50
CA SER A 90 -27.37 -23.14 -16.73
C SER A 90 -27.22 -23.03 -15.20
N ASP A 91 -26.18 -22.37 -14.69
CA ASP A 91 -25.90 -22.37 -13.25
C ASP A 91 -26.79 -21.43 -12.45
N SER A 92 -27.20 -21.93 -11.28
CA SER A 92 -27.99 -21.27 -10.23
C SER A 92 -27.37 -19.97 -9.68
N LEU A 93 -26.15 -19.60 -10.09
CA LEU A 93 -25.49 -18.33 -9.77
C LEU A 93 -26.20 -17.09 -10.31
N LYS A 94 -27.18 -17.25 -11.23
CA LYS A 94 -28.12 -16.15 -11.57
C LYS A 94 -28.84 -15.57 -10.34
N SER A 95 -28.93 -16.30 -9.23
CA SER A 95 -29.61 -15.86 -8.01
C SER A 95 -28.73 -15.09 -7.00
N GLN A 96 -27.39 -15.18 -7.08
CA GLN A 96 -26.47 -14.64 -6.05
C GLN A 96 -25.69 -13.39 -6.49
N GLY A 97 -25.67 -13.07 -7.79
CA GLY A 97 -24.99 -11.90 -8.34
C GLY A 97 -23.46 -12.09 -8.45
N LYS A 98 -22.82 -11.27 -9.31
CA LYS A 98 -21.37 -11.36 -9.54
C LYS A 98 -20.57 -10.99 -8.27
N PRO A 99 -19.47 -11.70 -7.96
CA PRO A 99 -18.68 -11.46 -6.76
C PRO A 99 -17.89 -10.14 -6.80
N CYS A 100 -17.47 -9.67 -5.63
CA CYS A 100 -16.44 -8.64 -5.46
C CYS A 100 -15.09 -9.33 -5.24
N VAL A 101 -14.06 -8.94 -5.98
CA VAL A 101 -12.76 -9.62 -6.01
C VAL A 101 -11.65 -8.65 -5.64
N LEU A 102 -10.83 -9.05 -4.67
CA LEU A 102 -9.53 -8.46 -4.38
C LEU A 102 -8.42 -9.42 -4.82
N LEU A 103 -7.56 -8.99 -5.72
CA LEU A 103 -6.44 -9.78 -6.23
C LEU A 103 -5.11 -9.19 -5.71
N GLU A 104 -4.36 -9.98 -4.94
CA GLU A 104 -3.15 -9.51 -4.27
C GLU A 104 -2.02 -10.57 -4.27
N CYS A 105 -0.82 -10.28 -4.77
CA CYS A 105 -0.39 -9.08 -5.52
C CYS A 105 0.22 -9.41 -6.88
N MET A 106 0.20 -8.41 -7.77
CA MET A 106 0.77 -8.52 -9.12
C MET A 106 2.27 -8.78 -9.11
N SER A 107 3.02 -8.21 -8.17
CA SER A 107 4.48 -8.44 -8.12
C SER A 107 4.82 -9.93 -7.94
N ASN A 108 4.04 -10.65 -7.13
CA ASN A 108 4.22 -12.10 -6.94
C ASN A 108 3.70 -12.87 -8.15
N LEU A 109 2.50 -12.54 -8.66
CA LEU A 109 1.94 -13.24 -9.81
C LEU A 109 2.87 -13.16 -11.02
N VAL A 110 3.42 -11.98 -11.31
CA VAL A 110 4.37 -11.81 -12.42
C VAL A 110 5.63 -12.62 -12.21
N ALA A 111 6.18 -12.64 -10.99
CA ALA A 111 7.35 -13.47 -10.70
C ALA A 111 7.03 -14.96 -10.88
N ASN A 112 5.90 -15.42 -10.37
CA ASN A 112 5.49 -16.82 -10.52
C ASN A 112 5.28 -17.19 -12.00
N GLU A 113 4.62 -16.33 -12.77
CA GLU A 113 4.41 -16.54 -14.20
C GLU A 113 5.74 -16.60 -14.96
N MET A 114 6.73 -15.82 -14.56
CA MET A 114 8.05 -15.82 -15.20
C MET A 114 8.89 -17.06 -14.85
N TYR A 115 8.82 -17.54 -13.61
CA TYR A 115 9.84 -18.45 -13.05
C TYR A 115 9.31 -19.81 -12.58
N GLU A 116 8.03 -19.95 -12.24
CA GLU A 116 7.49 -21.25 -11.81
C GLU A 116 7.26 -22.17 -13.01
N PRO A 117 7.40 -23.50 -12.86
CA PRO A 117 7.24 -24.46 -13.96
C PRO A 117 5.88 -24.40 -14.68
N GLY A 118 4.83 -23.91 -14.00
CA GLY A 118 3.49 -23.73 -14.55
C GLY A 118 3.15 -22.29 -14.96
N GLY A 119 4.15 -21.42 -15.04
CA GLY A 119 4.01 -20.04 -15.48
C GLY A 119 4.10 -19.87 -17.00
N ALA A 120 3.61 -18.74 -17.50
CA ALA A 120 3.65 -18.40 -18.93
C ALA A 120 5.05 -17.99 -19.46
N GLY A 121 6.07 -17.88 -18.60
CA GLY A 121 7.43 -17.50 -18.98
C GLY A 121 7.48 -16.15 -19.69
N ASN A 122 7.96 -16.14 -20.93
CA ASN A 122 8.07 -14.94 -21.76
C ASN A 122 6.71 -14.29 -22.08
N ASP A 123 5.62 -15.06 -22.04
CA ASP A 123 4.27 -14.59 -22.32
C ASP A 123 3.53 -14.09 -21.07
N ALA A 124 4.21 -13.97 -19.92
CA ALA A 124 3.59 -13.59 -18.65
C ALA A 124 2.81 -12.27 -18.73
N VAL A 125 3.28 -11.27 -19.48
CA VAL A 125 2.53 -10.02 -19.67
C VAL A 125 1.18 -10.26 -20.34
N ALA A 126 1.18 -10.99 -21.46
CA ALA A 126 -0.04 -11.27 -22.22
C ALA A 126 -1.00 -12.15 -21.40
N SER A 127 -0.49 -13.19 -20.76
CA SER A 127 -1.25 -14.10 -19.90
C SER A 127 -1.93 -13.36 -18.74
N VAL A 128 -1.18 -12.55 -17.99
CA VAL A 128 -1.70 -11.82 -16.83
C VAL A 128 -2.75 -10.79 -17.24
N LEU A 129 -2.50 -10.01 -18.29
CA LEU A 129 -3.48 -9.02 -18.77
C LEU A 129 -4.76 -9.67 -19.28
N ALA A 130 -4.65 -10.79 -20.01
CA ALA A 130 -5.82 -11.56 -20.43
C ALA A 130 -6.62 -12.10 -19.24
N GLY A 131 -5.94 -12.68 -18.24
CA GLY A 131 -6.57 -13.17 -17.02
C GLY A 131 -7.28 -12.08 -16.22
N ILE A 132 -6.70 -10.88 -16.13
CA ILE A 132 -7.33 -9.72 -15.46
C ILE A 132 -8.60 -9.29 -16.21
N GLU A 133 -8.56 -9.22 -17.54
CA GLU A 133 -9.73 -8.86 -18.35
C GLU A 133 -10.84 -9.91 -18.20
N MET A 134 -10.50 -11.20 -18.17
CA MET A 134 -11.46 -12.27 -17.90
C MET A 134 -12.08 -12.14 -16.51
N LEU A 135 -11.27 -11.92 -15.46
CA LEU A 135 -11.75 -11.70 -14.09
C LEU A 135 -12.67 -10.48 -13.99
N LYS A 136 -12.27 -9.37 -14.62
CA LYS A 136 -13.07 -8.14 -14.67
C LYS A 136 -14.46 -8.40 -15.25
N ASN A 137 -14.58 -9.26 -16.27
CA ASN A 137 -15.86 -9.64 -16.86
C ASN A 137 -16.70 -10.59 -15.99
N ARG A 138 -16.08 -11.28 -15.02
CA ARG A 138 -16.74 -12.23 -14.10
C ARG A 138 -17.08 -11.66 -12.73
N CYS A 139 -16.58 -10.48 -12.38
CA CYS A 139 -16.84 -9.84 -11.10
C CYS A 139 -17.70 -8.57 -11.25
N ARG A 140 -18.34 -8.15 -10.16
CA ARG A 140 -19.03 -6.86 -10.05
C ARG A 140 -18.03 -5.73 -9.77
N HIS A 141 -17.10 -5.99 -8.85
CA HIS A 141 -16.04 -5.08 -8.46
C HIS A 141 -14.71 -5.84 -8.42
N LEU A 142 -13.66 -5.25 -9.01
CA LEU A 142 -12.29 -5.75 -8.98
C LEU A 142 -11.37 -4.69 -8.39
N VAL A 143 -10.61 -5.08 -7.38
CA VAL A 143 -9.47 -4.30 -6.88
C VAL A 143 -8.22 -5.16 -7.04
N VAL A 144 -7.20 -4.63 -7.73
CA VAL A 144 -5.93 -5.31 -7.94
C VAL A 144 -4.83 -4.57 -7.20
N VAL A 145 -4.07 -5.28 -6.38
CA VAL A 145 -2.92 -4.73 -5.64
C VAL A 145 -1.63 -5.03 -6.40
N THR A 146 -0.84 -4.00 -6.65
CA THR A 146 0.50 -4.08 -7.24
C THR A 146 1.50 -3.29 -6.40
N ASN A 147 2.78 -3.40 -6.75
CA ASN A 147 3.86 -2.70 -6.08
C ASN A 147 4.47 -1.67 -7.04
N GLU A 148 4.87 -0.53 -6.50
CA GLU A 148 5.72 0.43 -7.21
C GLU A 148 7.18 0.14 -6.85
N ILE A 149 7.95 -0.34 -7.81
CA ILE A 149 9.33 -0.84 -7.62
C ILE A 149 10.35 -0.15 -8.54
N CYS A 150 9.89 0.82 -9.35
CA CYS A 150 10.68 1.43 -10.41
C CYS A 150 11.33 2.75 -9.99
N SER A 151 11.32 3.11 -8.70
CA SER A 151 11.85 4.40 -8.20
C SER A 151 13.13 4.25 -7.37
N GLU A 152 13.81 3.11 -7.47
CA GLU A 152 15.13 2.88 -6.87
C GLU A 152 16.23 2.95 -7.92
N SER A 153 17.38 3.52 -7.56
CA SER A 153 18.54 3.75 -8.45
C SER A 153 19.60 2.64 -8.41
N THR A 154 19.33 1.52 -7.75
CA THR A 154 20.25 0.38 -7.70
C THR A 154 20.40 -0.22 -9.11
N GLU A 155 21.63 -0.61 -9.48
CA GLU A 155 21.88 -1.30 -10.75
C GLU A 155 21.13 -2.61 -10.81
N ASP A 156 20.37 -2.80 -11.90
CA ASP A 156 19.61 -4.01 -12.14
C ASP A 156 20.45 -5.00 -12.97
N THR A 157 20.39 -6.27 -12.60
CA THR A 157 20.79 -7.34 -13.54
C THR A 157 19.82 -7.36 -14.73
N SER A 158 20.20 -8.02 -15.81
CA SER A 158 19.32 -8.21 -16.98
C SER A 158 17.96 -8.83 -16.60
N GLU A 159 17.98 -9.76 -15.65
CA GLU A 159 16.80 -10.42 -15.11
C GLU A 159 15.91 -9.47 -14.28
N MET A 160 16.51 -8.69 -13.38
CA MET A 160 15.80 -7.67 -12.60
C MET A 160 15.15 -6.62 -13.50
N ALA A 161 15.86 -6.18 -14.54
CA ALA A 161 15.36 -5.23 -15.52
C ALA A 161 14.19 -5.81 -16.32
N LEU A 162 14.26 -7.09 -16.71
CA LEU A 162 13.18 -7.79 -17.40
C LEU A 162 11.92 -7.88 -16.52
N TYR A 163 12.07 -8.32 -15.26
CA TYR A 163 10.96 -8.38 -14.32
C TYR A 163 10.30 -7.01 -14.09
N LYS A 164 11.10 -5.96 -13.83
CA LYS A 164 10.60 -4.58 -13.69
C LYS A 164 9.83 -4.14 -14.94
N LYS A 165 10.38 -4.40 -16.13
CA LYS A 165 9.75 -4.06 -17.40
C LYS A 165 8.38 -4.75 -17.55
N MET A 166 8.31 -6.05 -17.29
CA MET A 166 7.07 -6.84 -17.40
C MET A 166 6.02 -6.38 -16.38
N LEU A 167 6.39 -6.19 -15.11
CA LEU A 167 5.47 -5.66 -14.10
C LEU A 167 4.98 -4.26 -14.45
N ALA A 168 5.87 -3.37 -14.94
CA ALA A 168 5.50 -2.03 -15.35
C ALA A 168 4.55 -2.03 -16.56
N GLU A 169 4.74 -2.95 -17.51
CA GLU A 169 3.84 -3.12 -18.66
C GLU A 169 2.45 -3.59 -18.22
N ILE A 170 2.37 -4.56 -17.31
CA ILE A 170 1.12 -5.01 -16.71
C ILE A 170 0.45 -3.88 -15.93
N ASN A 171 1.21 -3.12 -15.12
CA ASN A 171 0.71 -1.97 -14.38
C ASN A 171 0.10 -0.90 -15.32
N ARG A 172 0.76 -0.58 -16.43
CA ARG A 172 0.21 0.34 -17.44
C ARG A 172 -1.03 -0.22 -18.13
N GLY A 173 -1.01 -1.51 -18.49
CA GLY A 173 -2.14 -2.20 -19.11
C GLY A 173 -3.39 -2.19 -18.23
N MET A 174 -3.24 -2.51 -16.94
CA MET A 174 -4.32 -2.40 -15.96
C MET A 174 -4.78 -0.96 -15.78
N ALA A 175 -3.86 -0.01 -15.60
CA ALA A 175 -4.18 1.40 -15.38
C ALA A 175 -4.95 2.03 -16.56
N ALA A 176 -4.70 1.58 -17.80
CA ALA A 176 -5.41 2.04 -18.98
C ALA A 176 -6.91 1.77 -18.89
N THR A 177 -7.31 0.58 -18.45
CA THR A 177 -8.71 0.14 -18.39
C THR A 177 -9.36 0.29 -17.02
N ALA A 178 -8.59 0.65 -15.98
CA ALA A 178 -9.10 0.89 -14.63
C ALA A 178 -9.96 2.16 -14.53
N ASP A 179 -11.01 2.11 -13.71
CA ASP A 179 -11.81 3.28 -13.34
C ASP A 179 -11.00 4.23 -12.43
N GLY A 180 -10.09 3.68 -11.63
CA GLY A 180 -9.22 4.44 -10.74
C GLY A 180 -7.87 3.77 -10.47
N VAL A 181 -6.86 4.61 -10.22
CA VAL A 181 -5.50 4.19 -9.83
C VAL A 181 -5.13 4.98 -8.59
N VAL A 182 -4.77 4.26 -7.53
CA VAL A 182 -4.44 4.86 -6.23
C VAL A 182 -3.03 4.42 -5.83
N GLU A 183 -2.15 5.38 -5.61
CA GLU A 183 -0.88 5.16 -4.91
C GLU A 183 -1.12 5.33 -3.41
N VAL A 184 -0.82 4.31 -2.61
CA VAL A 184 -0.87 4.41 -1.15
C VAL A 184 0.51 4.74 -0.64
N VAL A 185 0.64 5.91 -0.02
CA VAL A 185 1.89 6.43 0.55
C VAL A 185 1.74 6.49 2.06
N TYR A 186 2.40 5.56 2.78
CA TYR A 186 2.32 5.43 4.24
C TYR A 186 0.89 5.54 4.79
N GLY A 187 -0.02 4.76 4.23
CA GLY A 187 -1.44 4.69 4.60
C GLY A 187 -2.33 5.76 3.96
N MET A 188 -1.76 6.77 3.30
CA MET A 188 -2.51 7.85 2.67
C MET A 188 -2.78 7.55 1.19
N PRO A 189 -4.04 7.53 0.73
CA PRO A 189 -4.36 7.29 -0.66
C PRO A 189 -4.17 8.55 -1.51
N VAL A 190 -3.32 8.45 -2.53
CA VAL A 190 -3.09 9.46 -3.57
C VAL A 190 -3.73 8.96 -4.86
N PHE A 191 -4.81 9.60 -5.28
CA PHE A 191 -5.52 9.24 -6.51
C PHE A 191 -4.76 9.78 -7.73
N VAL A 192 -4.18 8.87 -8.50
CA VAL A 192 -3.47 9.17 -9.75
C VAL A 192 -4.45 9.21 -10.93
N LYS A 193 -5.46 8.34 -10.90
CA LYS A 193 -6.59 8.29 -11.85
C LYS A 193 -7.89 8.10 -11.07
N GLY A 194 -8.95 8.75 -11.53
CA GLY A 194 -10.24 8.75 -10.85
C GLY A 194 -10.28 9.73 -9.67
N GLN A 195 -11.41 9.77 -8.96
CA GLN A 195 -11.62 10.65 -7.82
C GLN A 195 -11.69 9.86 -6.52
N ASN A 196 -11.35 10.52 -5.41
CA ASN A 196 -11.52 9.96 -4.08
C ASN A 196 -13.02 9.77 -3.77
N PRO A 197 -13.52 8.54 -3.58
CA PRO A 197 -14.93 8.31 -3.28
C PRO A 197 -15.40 9.05 -2.01
N ALA A 198 -14.53 9.17 -1.00
CA ALA A 198 -14.86 9.85 0.25
C ALA A 198 -14.91 11.38 0.12
N ARG A 199 -14.21 11.98 -0.86
CA ARG A 199 -14.34 13.42 -1.12
C ARG A 199 -15.66 13.77 -1.79
N ARG A 200 -16.22 12.90 -2.64
CA ARG A 200 -17.57 13.11 -3.20
C ARG A 200 -18.62 13.23 -2.11
N GLU A 201 -18.62 12.30 -1.15
CA GLU A 201 -19.56 12.33 -0.03
C GLU A 201 -19.37 13.57 0.86
N GLN A 202 -18.14 14.04 1.09
CA GLN A 202 -17.88 15.25 1.86
C GLN A 202 -18.24 16.53 1.10
N GLU A 203 -17.94 16.63 -0.19
CA GLU A 203 -18.29 17.78 -1.04
C GLU A 203 -19.82 17.88 -1.25
N GLU A 204 -20.50 16.74 -1.42
CA GLU A 204 -21.96 16.66 -1.49
C GLU A 204 -22.64 16.99 -0.15
N ASN A 205 -22.08 16.52 0.98
CA ASN A 205 -22.59 16.87 2.32
C ASN A 205 -22.29 18.30 2.75
N VAL A 206 -21.16 18.89 2.33
CA VAL A 206 -20.80 20.29 2.62
C VAL A 206 -21.71 21.28 1.89
N MET A 207 -22.22 20.92 0.69
CA MET A 207 -23.28 21.70 0.05
C MET A 207 -24.63 21.66 0.79
N GLN A 208 -24.83 20.73 1.73
CA GLN A 208 -26.11 20.57 2.45
C GLN A 208 -26.06 20.86 3.95
N LYS A 209 -24.90 20.89 4.61
CA LYS A 209 -24.82 21.15 6.07
C LYS A 209 -23.61 22.00 6.46
N GLY A 210 -23.90 23.09 7.17
CA GLY A 210 -22.93 24.00 7.78
C GLY A 210 -21.94 23.29 8.72
N THR A 211 -20.73 23.82 8.73
CA THR A 211 -19.53 23.35 9.43
C THR A 211 -19.76 23.14 10.93
N LYS A 212 -19.63 21.89 11.41
CA LYS A 212 -19.45 21.58 12.84
C LYS A 212 -18.01 21.16 13.10
N LYS A 213 -17.27 22.01 13.84
CA LYS A 213 -15.94 21.71 14.40
C LYS A 213 -16.04 20.53 15.36
N GLN A 214 -15.24 19.50 15.11
CA GLN A 214 -15.04 18.38 16.05
C GLN A 214 -14.10 18.79 17.19
N LYS A 215 -14.42 18.30 18.39
CA LYS A 215 -13.76 18.61 19.66
C LYS A 215 -12.41 17.92 19.78
N ASN A 216 -11.45 18.69 20.31
CA ASN A 216 -10.09 18.31 20.68
C ASN A 216 -10.05 17.15 21.69
N THR A 217 -9.33 16.09 21.35
CA THR A 217 -8.77 15.11 22.29
C THR A 217 -7.25 15.20 22.18
N SER A 218 -6.55 15.49 23.29
CA SER A 218 -5.09 15.48 23.50
C SER A 218 -4.23 15.59 22.21
N SER A 219 -3.85 16.82 21.84
CA SER A 219 -3.33 17.15 20.51
C SER A 219 -1.89 16.64 20.29
N VAL A 220 -1.77 15.37 19.92
CA VAL A 220 -0.59 14.89 19.19
C VAL A 220 -0.48 15.75 17.93
N SER A 221 0.63 16.48 17.80
CA SER A 221 0.91 17.39 16.70
C SER A 221 2.13 16.92 15.91
N LEU A 222 2.30 15.61 15.76
CA LEU A 222 3.39 15.05 14.98
C LEU A 222 3.31 15.54 13.53
N LYS A 223 4.46 15.88 12.94
CA LYS A 223 4.53 16.24 11.52
C LYS A 223 5.50 15.31 10.82
N MET A 224 5.21 14.98 9.57
CA MET A 224 6.08 14.14 8.75
C MET A 224 6.44 14.83 7.43
N VAL A 225 7.71 14.70 7.05
CA VAL A 225 8.22 15.11 5.74
C VAL A 225 8.88 13.89 5.10
N ILE A 226 8.31 13.43 4.00
CA ILE A 226 8.74 12.23 3.30
C ILE A 226 9.14 12.56 1.86
N GLY A 227 9.68 11.58 1.13
CA GLY A 227 10.18 11.79 -0.23
C GLY A 227 11.42 10.95 -0.55
N GLY A 228 11.72 10.81 -1.84
CA GLY A 228 12.92 10.15 -2.34
C GLY A 228 14.25 10.74 -1.82
N ALA A 229 15.36 10.07 -2.09
CA ALA A 229 16.69 10.57 -1.73
C ALA A 229 16.96 11.93 -2.41
N PHE A 230 17.69 12.80 -1.71
CA PHE A 230 18.15 14.11 -2.21
C PHE A 230 17.05 15.10 -2.68
N GLN A 231 15.77 14.85 -2.39
CA GLN A 231 14.66 15.73 -2.79
C GLN A 231 14.55 17.05 -2.01
N GLY A 232 15.52 17.39 -1.14
CA GLY A 232 15.48 18.64 -0.36
C GLY A 232 14.60 18.61 0.91
N LYS A 233 14.20 17.42 1.38
CA LYS A 233 13.29 17.23 2.53
C LYS A 233 13.67 18.02 3.78
N ARG A 234 14.95 17.95 4.20
CA ARG A 234 15.43 18.64 5.41
C ARG A 234 15.28 20.14 5.28
N LYS A 235 15.73 20.71 4.15
CA LYS A 235 15.59 22.14 3.87
C LYS A 235 14.12 22.58 3.88
N PHE A 236 13.24 21.80 3.26
CA PHE A 236 11.79 22.06 3.30
C PHE A 236 11.25 22.05 4.73
N ALA A 237 11.65 21.06 5.54
CA ALA A 237 11.21 20.95 6.93
C ALA A 237 11.71 22.13 7.79
N GLU A 238 12.96 22.55 7.64
CA GLU A 238 13.54 23.72 8.30
C GLU A 238 12.80 25.02 7.93
N GLN A 239 12.43 25.19 6.65
CA GLN A 239 11.65 26.34 6.19
C GLN A 239 10.21 26.33 6.71
N THR A 240 9.60 25.15 6.83
CA THR A 240 8.18 25.00 7.21
C THR A 240 7.97 25.09 8.71
N TYR A 241 8.89 24.53 9.50
CA TYR A 241 8.74 24.34 10.94
C TYR A 241 9.70 25.21 11.77
N GLY A 242 10.55 26.00 11.12
CA GLY A 242 11.44 26.96 11.76
C GLY A 242 12.64 26.31 12.45
N ASN A 243 13.22 27.05 13.40
CA ASN A 243 14.43 26.64 14.09
C ASN A 243 14.08 25.70 15.27
N ILE A 244 14.06 24.40 15.00
CA ILE A 244 13.94 23.34 16.00
C ILE A 244 15.28 22.65 16.20
N GLN A 245 15.49 22.06 17.38
CA GLN A 245 16.68 21.25 17.62
C GLN A 245 16.60 19.98 16.78
N TRP A 246 17.47 19.86 15.78
CA TRP A 246 17.51 18.72 14.86
C TRP A 246 18.48 17.64 15.34
N ALA A 247 18.08 16.38 15.17
CA ALA A 247 18.92 15.20 15.32
C ALA A 247 19.09 14.46 13.98
N ASP A 248 20.29 13.94 13.70
CA ASP A 248 20.53 13.07 12.56
C ASP A 248 20.28 11.61 12.96
N GLY A 249 19.27 10.97 12.39
CA GLY A 249 18.93 9.58 12.61
C GLY A 249 20.06 8.60 12.27
N ALA A 250 21.03 9.00 11.44
CA ALA A 250 22.20 8.19 11.11
C ALA A 250 23.24 8.12 12.26
N ASP A 251 23.27 9.09 13.18
CA ASP A 251 24.34 9.19 14.19
C ASP A 251 23.86 9.59 15.60
N CYS A 252 22.61 10.04 15.74
CA CYS A 252 22.13 10.54 17.02
C CYS A 252 22.06 9.43 18.10
N PRO A 253 22.21 9.82 19.39
CA PRO A 253 21.89 8.97 20.52
C PRO A 253 20.43 8.49 20.50
N GLU A 254 20.15 7.36 21.13
CA GLU A 254 18.80 6.76 21.11
C GLU A 254 17.72 7.67 21.72
N GLU A 255 18.07 8.39 22.80
CA GLU A 255 17.19 9.34 23.49
C GLU A 255 16.99 10.67 22.73
N ALA A 256 17.74 10.89 21.64
CA ALA A 256 17.57 12.10 20.83
C ALA A 256 16.15 12.19 20.26
N LEU A 257 15.55 11.04 19.96
CA LEU A 257 14.15 10.93 19.51
C LEU A 257 13.16 11.60 20.48
N TYR A 258 13.50 11.65 21.77
CA TYR A 258 12.63 12.17 22.83
C TYR A 258 12.98 13.58 23.32
N THR A 259 14.11 14.11 22.87
CA THR A 259 14.67 15.38 23.34
C THR A 259 14.83 16.41 22.22
N CYS A 260 14.88 15.99 20.95
CA CYS A 260 14.93 16.88 19.79
C CYS A 260 13.53 17.39 19.39
N GLY A 261 13.49 18.52 18.69
CA GLY A 261 12.27 19.02 18.06
C GLY A 261 12.02 18.38 16.69
N GLY A 262 13.06 17.89 16.03
CA GLY A 262 12.94 17.17 14.77
C GLY A 262 14.09 16.20 14.51
N ILE A 263 13.81 15.15 13.76
CA ILE A 263 14.77 14.12 13.35
C ILE A 263 14.77 13.98 11.83
N PHE A 264 15.94 13.97 11.21
CA PHE A 264 16.10 13.63 9.78
C PHE A 264 16.86 12.32 9.62
N HIS A 265 16.76 11.69 8.44
CA HIS A 265 17.24 10.30 8.24
C HIS A 265 16.60 9.32 9.23
N PHE A 266 15.30 9.48 9.52
CA PHE A 266 14.60 8.63 10.47
C PHE A 266 14.64 7.14 10.06
N GLU A 267 14.67 6.84 8.76
CA GLU A 267 14.89 5.49 8.27
C GLU A 267 16.24 4.92 8.73
N GLU A 268 17.31 5.72 8.77
CA GLU A 268 18.61 5.25 9.26
C GLU A 268 18.61 5.05 10.79
N TYR A 269 17.82 5.82 11.53
CA TYR A 269 17.57 5.53 12.94
C TYR A 269 16.98 4.13 13.11
N ILE A 270 15.90 3.83 12.40
CA ILE A 270 15.27 2.50 12.40
C ILE A 270 16.29 1.42 12.04
N LYS A 271 17.07 1.62 10.98
CA LYS A 271 18.11 0.68 10.54
C LYS A 271 19.11 0.36 11.65
N ARG A 272 19.64 1.40 12.33
CA ARG A 272 20.62 1.23 13.41
C ARG A 272 20.03 0.48 14.60
N ARG A 273 18.81 0.84 15.03
CA ARG A 273 18.12 0.16 16.14
C ARG A 273 17.90 -1.32 15.81
N MET A 274 17.46 -1.63 14.58
CA MET A 274 17.30 -3.03 14.14
C MET A 274 18.63 -3.79 14.12
N LYS A 275 19.74 -3.18 13.65
CA LYS A 275 21.07 -3.81 13.69
C LYS A 275 21.56 -4.12 15.10
N LYS A 276 21.12 -3.36 16.11
CA LYS A 276 21.42 -3.63 17.52
C LYS A 276 20.55 -4.75 18.11
N GLY A 277 19.50 -5.19 17.41
CA GLY A 277 18.55 -6.18 17.88
C GLY A 277 17.41 -5.61 18.72
N ASP A 278 17.16 -4.29 18.65
CA ASP A 278 16.10 -3.66 19.41
C ASP A 278 14.72 -4.04 18.89
N ASN A 279 13.79 -4.29 19.82
CA ASN A 279 12.37 -4.40 19.47
C ASN A 279 11.78 -2.99 19.29
N LEU A 280 11.34 -2.68 18.06
CA LEU A 280 10.73 -1.41 17.69
C LEU A 280 9.19 -1.41 17.76
N ASP A 281 8.59 -2.50 18.22
CA ASP A 281 7.15 -2.56 18.40
C ASP A 281 6.71 -1.56 19.49
N GLY A 282 5.69 -0.75 19.20
CA GLY A 282 5.26 0.33 20.09
C GLY A 282 6.09 1.62 20.03
N LEU A 283 7.13 1.69 19.18
CA LEU A 283 7.95 2.90 19.01
C LEU A 283 7.10 4.15 18.73
N VAL A 284 6.10 4.03 17.86
CA VAL A 284 5.23 5.15 17.47
C VAL A 284 4.39 5.66 18.63
N HIS A 285 3.90 4.76 19.49
CA HIS A 285 3.19 5.13 20.71
C HIS A 285 4.11 5.90 21.67
N SER A 286 5.32 5.39 21.90
CA SER A 286 6.33 6.07 22.72
C SER A 286 6.67 7.47 22.20
N ILE A 287 6.82 7.64 20.88
CA ILE A 287 7.03 8.95 20.24
C ILE A 287 5.82 9.86 20.51
N ALA A 288 4.61 9.38 20.31
CA ALA A 288 3.39 10.17 20.48
C ALA A 288 3.19 10.66 21.93
N GLU A 289 3.57 9.84 22.92
CA GLU A 289 3.48 10.18 24.34
C GLU A 289 4.59 11.12 24.80
N ARG A 290 5.85 10.81 24.45
CA ARG A 290 7.03 11.51 24.98
C ARG A 290 7.43 12.72 24.14
N SER A 291 7.07 12.75 22.86
CA SER A 291 7.43 13.80 21.91
C SER A 291 6.30 14.11 20.93
N PRO A 292 5.10 14.50 21.42
CA PRO A 292 3.92 14.73 20.59
C PRO A 292 4.08 15.83 19.54
N GLY A 293 5.12 16.67 19.62
CA GLY A 293 5.40 17.75 18.68
C GLY A 293 6.47 17.46 17.63
N LEU A 294 7.07 16.26 17.65
CA LEU A 294 8.24 15.89 16.82
C LEU A 294 7.95 16.06 15.32
N VAL A 295 8.94 16.62 14.62
CA VAL A 295 9.01 16.63 13.15
C VAL A 295 9.88 15.48 12.66
N VAL A 296 9.29 14.53 11.95
CA VAL A 296 9.99 13.37 11.42
C VAL A 296 10.26 13.55 9.93
N VAL A 297 11.53 13.49 9.53
CA VAL A 297 11.96 13.55 8.13
C VAL A 297 12.56 12.20 7.72
N SER A 298 11.91 11.50 6.79
CA SER A 298 12.27 10.13 6.38
C SER A 298 12.37 9.99 4.87
N ARG A 299 13.27 9.14 4.38
CA ARG A 299 13.25 8.66 3.00
C ARG A 299 12.14 7.63 2.78
N GLU A 300 11.65 7.56 1.55
CA GLU A 300 10.76 6.51 1.06
C GLU A 300 11.59 5.35 0.49
N ILE A 301 11.94 4.38 1.32
CA ILE A 301 12.82 3.26 0.93
C ILE A 301 12.06 2.04 0.37
N GLY A 302 10.73 2.10 0.31
CA GLY A 302 9.88 0.98 -0.08
C GLY A 302 9.65 0.85 -1.59
N TYR A 303 10.19 1.75 -2.42
CA TYR A 303 9.86 1.91 -3.85
C TYR A 303 10.84 1.22 -4.81
N GLY A 304 11.49 0.15 -4.35
CA GLY A 304 12.48 -0.61 -5.09
C GLY A 304 12.19 -2.11 -5.09
N LEU A 305 13.06 -2.87 -5.74
CA LEU A 305 12.98 -4.34 -5.70
C LEU A 305 13.16 -4.86 -4.29
N VAL A 306 12.61 -6.05 -4.04
CA VAL A 306 12.78 -6.75 -2.77
C VAL A 306 14.23 -7.26 -2.68
N PRO A 307 15.02 -6.85 -1.67
CA PRO A 307 16.41 -7.29 -1.54
C PRO A 307 16.57 -8.81 -1.33
N VAL A 308 17.71 -9.37 -1.75
CA VAL A 308 18.09 -10.76 -1.46
C VAL A 308 18.47 -10.94 0.02
N ASP A 309 19.04 -9.91 0.63
CA ASP A 309 19.37 -9.91 2.05
C ASP A 309 18.10 -9.80 2.92
N ALA A 310 17.97 -10.71 3.89
CA ALA A 310 16.78 -10.78 4.75
C ALA A 310 16.63 -9.55 5.65
N PHE A 311 17.76 -9.03 6.15
CA PHE A 311 17.74 -7.84 7.00
C PHE A 311 17.27 -6.61 6.21
N GLU A 312 17.79 -6.38 5.00
CA GLU A 312 17.36 -5.26 4.15
C GLU A 312 15.87 -5.36 3.75
N ARG A 313 15.34 -6.59 3.52
CA ARG A 313 13.89 -6.80 3.33
C ARG A 313 13.10 -6.38 4.55
N GLU A 314 13.48 -6.89 5.73
CA GLU A 314 12.79 -6.62 6.99
C GLU A 314 12.86 -5.13 7.34
N TYR A 315 14.02 -4.50 7.14
CA TYR A 315 14.24 -3.08 7.36
C TYR A 315 13.31 -2.21 6.51
N ARG A 316 13.17 -2.50 5.21
CA ARG A 316 12.23 -1.79 4.33
C ARG A 316 10.79 -1.94 4.81
N GLU A 317 10.39 -3.16 5.14
CA GLU A 317 9.02 -3.47 5.57
C GLU A 317 8.68 -2.83 6.93
N LYS A 318 9.58 -2.93 7.91
CA LYS A 318 9.43 -2.34 9.25
C LYS A 318 9.42 -0.80 9.18
N THR A 319 10.30 -0.20 8.38
CA THR A 319 10.31 1.26 8.15
C THR A 319 8.98 1.72 7.54
N GLY A 320 8.48 1.04 6.51
CA GLY A 320 7.19 1.39 5.90
C GLY A 320 6.03 1.34 6.90
N ARG A 321 6.00 0.31 7.77
CA ARG A 321 4.98 0.17 8.81
C ARG A 321 5.05 1.27 9.87
N ILE A 322 6.24 1.53 10.42
CA ILE A 322 6.44 2.59 11.40
C ILE A 322 6.05 3.95 10.80
N CYS A 323 6.43 4.23 9.56
CA CYS A 323 6.03 5.46 8.87
C CYS A 323 4.52 5.53 8.60
N THR A 324 3.86 4.40 8.32
CA THR A 324 2.40 4.34 8.17
C THR A 324 1.68 4.65 9.49
N GLU A 325 2.17 4.09 10.60
CA GLU A 325 1.65 4.37 11.94
C GLU A 325 1.88 5.84 12.35
N LEU A 326 3.07 6.38 12.10
CA LEU A 326 3.37 7.79 12.33
C LEU A 326 2.47 8.71 11.50
N ALA A 327 2.25 8.40 10.21
CA ALA A 327 1.41 9.19 9.32
C ALA A 327 -0.06 9.19 9.77
N ALA A 328 -0.53 8.08 10.34
CA ALA A 328 -1.86 7.99 10.93
C ALA A 328 -2.03 8.96 12.12
N LEU A 329 -1.01 9.09 12.98
CA LEU A 329 -1.01 10.02 14.13
C LEU A 329 -0.63 11.46 13.78
N ALA A 330 0.08 11.67 12.67
CA ALA A 330 0.56 12.99 12.28
C ALA A 330 -0.59 13.96 11.98
N SER A 331 -0.49 15.20 12.44
CA SER A 331 -1.42 16.27 12.08
C SER A 331 -1.19 16.77 10.64
N ARG A 332 0.04 16.58 10.12
CA ARG A 332 0.43 16.97 8.76
C ARG A 332 1.47 16.01 8.18
N VAL A 333 1.31 15.67 6.90
CA VAL A 333 2.31 14.90 6.14
C VAL A 333 2.52 15.55 4.78
N ASP A 334 3.78 15.89 4.47
CA ASP A 334 4.19 16.43 3.17
C ASP A 334 5.15 15.47 2.47
N ARG A 335 4.90 15.17 1.19
CA ARG A 335 5.84 14.46 0.32
C ARG A 335 6.61 15.46 -0.51
N VAL A 336 7.93 15.51 -0.38
CA VAL A 336 8.77 16.50 -1.05
C VAL A 336 9.28 15.97 -2.39
N ILE A 337 9.04 16.75 -3.45
CA ILE A 337 9.47 16.47 -4.82
C ILE A 337 10.18 17.73 -5.34
N CYS A 338 11.45 17.61 -5.74
CA CYS A 338 12.27 18.72 -6.23
C CYS A 338 12.29 19.93 -5.25
N GLY A 339 12.28 19.67 -3.95
CA GLY A 339 12.22 20.71 -2.90
C GLY A 339 10.81 21.28 -2.64
N ILE A 340 9.79 20.86 -3.38
CA ILE A 340 8.40 21.32 -3.22
C ILE A 340 7.62 20.31 -2.38
N GLY A 341 7.00 20.78 -1.29
CA GLY A 341 6.12 19.96 -0.46
C GLY A 341 4.76 19.74 -1.11
N VAL A 342 4.40 18.48 -1.34
CA VAL A 342 3.06 18.05 -1.75
C VAL A 342 2.33 17.53 -0.51
N PRO A 343 1.33 18.27 0.02
CA PRO A 343 0.63 17.86 1.22
C PRO A 343 -0.24 16.63 0.93
N LEU A 344 -0.02 15.57 1.69
CA LEU A 344 -0.80 14.34 1.67
C LEU A 344 -1.86 14.31 2.79
N LYS A 345 -1.58 14.99 3.91
CA LYS A 345 -2.49 15.15 5.06
C LYS A 345 -2.27 16.50 5.72
N GLY A 346 -3.35 17.08 6.26
CA GLY A 346 -3.35 18.43 6.84
C GLY A 346 -3.62 19.51 5.78
N ASP A 347 -3.90 20.73 6.22
CA ASP A 347 -4.25 21.83 5.33
C ASP A 347 -3.09 22.21 4.40
N LYS A 348 -3.42 22.52 3.15
CA LYS A 348 -2.51 23.22 2.23
C LYS A 348 -2.25 24.59 2.87
N GLN A 349 -0.99 24.92 3.18
CA GLN A 349 -0.66 26.30 3.46
C GLN A 349 -1.06 27.12 2.22
N ALA A 350 -1.95 28.09 2.45
CA ALA A 350 -2.48 29.00 1.43
C ALA A 350 -1.40 29.94 0.90
#